data_AF-A0A4Y9FQC2-F1
#
_entry.id   AF-A0A4Y9FQC2-F1
#
_cell.length_a   1.000
_cell.length_b   1.000
_cell.length_c   1.000
_cell.angle_alpha   90.00
_cell.angle_beta   90.00
_cell.angle_gamma   90.00
#
_symmetry.space_group_name_H-M   'P 1'
#
loop_
_entity.id
_entity.type
_entity.pdbx_description
1 polymer ?
#
loop_
_entity_poly.entity_id
_entity_poly.type
_entity_poly.pdbx_seq_one_letter_code
_entity_poly.pdbx_strand_id
1 'polypeptide(L)'
;MFLFLQNLIESQDGKIFYILGLIACAMIIDFFTGAIAAKINPDIDFVSKIGINGILRKLCSMIVMIFFVPVTILLPSETGIALLYVMYLGYLLFELTSILENLKKMGLEVRLFKDFLDVFKKK
;
A
#
# COMPACT_ATOMS: atom_id res chain seq x y z
N MET A 1 -11.07 1.21 21.63
CA MET A 1 -10.46 1.24 20.28
C MET A 1 -9.07 1.86 20.28
N PHE A 2 -8.89 3.11 20.73
CA PHE A 2 -7.57 3.75 20.77
C PHE A 2 -6.54 3.02 21.66
N LEU A 3 -6.91 2.63 22.88
CA LEU A 3 -6.07 1.81 23.76
C LEU A 3 -5.63 0.48 23.11
N PHE A 4 -6.52 -0.16 22.35
CA PHE A 4 -6.20 -1.40 21.65
C PHE A 4 -5.13 -1.19 20.57
N LEU A 5 -5.22 -0.09 19.81
CA LEU A 5 -4.21 0.27 18.82
C LEU A 5 -2.87 0.62 19.48
N GLN A 6 -2.89 1.28 20.64
CA GLN A 6 -1.68 1.57 21.42
C GLN A 6 -1.00 0.29 21.90
N ASN A 7 -1.77 -0.65 22.45
CA ASN A 7 -1.24 -1.93 22.92
C ASN A 7 -0.63 -2.75 21.77
N LEU A 8 -1.19 -2.68 20.55
CA LEU A 8 -0.64 -3.36 19.38
C LEU A 8 0.74 -2.85 18.94
N ILE A 9 1.09 -1.60 19.29
CA ILE A 9 2.37 -0.99 18.89
C ILE A 9 3.39 -0.94 20.03
N GLU A 10 3.15 -1.63 21.15
CA GLU A 10 4.07 -1.66 22.29
C GLU A 10 5.36 -2.43 21.96
N SER A 11 5.26 -3.52 21.19
CA SER A 11 6.42 -4.31 20.75
C SER A 11 6.85 -3.96 19.32
N GLN A 12 8.11 -4.27 18.98
CA GLN A 12 8.61 -4.08 17.60
C GLN A 12 7.85 -4.97 16.61
N ASP A 13 7.63 -6.24 16.98
CA ASP A 13 6.85 -7.17 16.17
C ASP A 13 5.42 -6.65 15.97
N GLY A 14 4.82 -6.11 17.04
CA GLY A 14 3.51 -5.48 17.00
C GLY A 14 3.45 -4.33 15.99
N LYS A 15 4.44 -3.44 15.98
CA LYS A 15 4.56 -2.36 14.98
C LYS A 15 4.69 -2.88 13.55
N ILE A 16 5.49 -3.92 13.34
CA ILE A 16 5.67 -4.56 12.02
C ILE A 16 4.32 -5.09 11.51
N PHE A 17 3.59 -5.85 12.33
CA PHE A 17 2.26 -6.35 11.97
C PHE A 17 1.23 -5.22 11.80
N TYR A 18 1.34 -4.17 12.60
CA TYR A 18 0.48 -3.00 12.48
C TYR A 18 0.64 -2.32 11.11
N ILE A 19 1.88 -2.09 10.66
CA ILE A 19 2.12 -1.51 9.33
C ILE A 19 1.67 -2.45 8.21
N LEU A 20 1.90 -3.76 8.32
CA LEU A 20 1.37 -4.74 7.36
C LEU A 20 -0.16 -4.67 7.27
N GLY A 21 -0.85 -4.51 8.40
CA GLY A 21 -2.29 -4.30 8.45
C GLY A 21 -2.72 -3.02 7.73
N LEU A 22 -2.00 -1.90 7.94
CA LEU A 22 -2.26 -0.66 7.22
C LEU A 22 -2.07 -0.81 5.70
N ILE A 23 -1.03 -1.52 5.28
CA ILE A 23 -0.77 -1.82 3.87
C ILE A 23 -1.90 -2.65 3.28
N ALA A 24 -2.33 -3.71 3.96
CA ALA A 24 -3.46 -4.53 3.51
C ALA A 24 -4.74 -3.70 3.37
N CYS A 25 -5.04 -2.83 4.35
CA CYS A 25 -6.16 -1.89 4.26
C CYS A 25 -6.03 -0.94 3.07
N ALA A 26 -4.85 -0.35 2.85
CA ALA A 26 -4.60 0.53 1.71
C ALA A 26 -4.81 -0.22 0.38
N MET A 27 -4.31 -1.44 0.25
CA MET A 27 -4.50 -2.28 -0.94
C MET A 27 -5.97 -2.59 -1.22
N ILE A 28 -6.78 -2.80 -0.18
CA ILE A 28 -8.24 -3.00 -0.32
C ILE A 28 -8.90 -1.73 -0.83
N ILE A 29 -8.59 -0.58 -0.21
CA ILE A 29 -9.13 0.72 -0.64
C ILE A 29 -8.71 1.03 -2.08
N ASP A 30 -7.44 0.79 -2.43
CA ASP A 30 -6.91 0.99 -3.77
C ASP A 30 -7.65 0.11 -4.81
N PHE A 31 -7.95 -1.14 -4.46
CA PHE A 31 -8.70 -2.03 -5.34
C PHE A 31 -10.11 -1.51 -5.62
N PHE A 32 -10.84 -1.09 -4.58
CA PHE A 32 -12.18 -0.55 -4.75
C PHE A 32 -12.19 0.78 -5.48
N THR A 33 -11.30 1.71 -5.13
CA THR A 33 -11.19 3.00 -5.80
C THR A 33 -10.79 2.84 -7.26
N GLY A 34 -9.87 1.92 -7.59
CA GLY A 34 -9.50 1.59 -8.96
C GLY A 34 -10.64 0.96 -9.76
N ALA A 35 -11.41 0.04 -9.16
CA ALA A 35 -12.57 -0.56 -9.80
C ALA A 35 -13.68 0.47 -10.09
N ILE A 36 -13.94 1.37 -9.14
CA ILE A 36 -14.92 2.45 -9.32
C ILE A 36 -14.43 3.44 -10.40
N ALA A 37 -13.17 3.87 -10.33
CA ALA A 37 -12.58 4.80 -11.29
C ALA A 37 -12.67 4.28 -12.74
N ALA A 38 -12.44 2.98 -12.93
CA ALA A 38 -12.55 2.38 -14.25
C ALA A 38 -14.01 2.24 -14.74
N LYS A 39 -14.97 2.02 -13.83
CA LYS A 39 -16.40 2.01 -14.18
C LYS A 39 -16.92 3.40 -14.59
N ILE A 40 -16.37 4.46 -14.00
CA ILE A 40 -16.78 5.85 -14.28
C ILE A 40 -16.16 6.37 -15.58
N ASN A 41 -14.95 5.92 -15.95
CA ASN A 41 -14.27 6.38 -17.15
C ASN A 41 -14.58 5.48 -18.35
N PRO A 42 -15.33 5.95 -19.37
CA PRO A 42 -15.71 5.14 -20.53
C PRO A 42 -14.52 4.70 -21.40
N ASP A 43 -13.36 5.34 -21.25
CA ASP A 43 -12.12 5.00 -21.96
C ASP A 43 -11.34 3.84 -21.32
N ILE A 44 -11.76 3.35 -20.14
CA ILE A 44 -11.09 2.24 -19.44
C ILE A 44 -11.93 0.99 -19.64
N ASP A 45 -11.57 0.15 -20.61
CA ASP A 45 -12.13 -1.18 -20.74
C ASP A 45 -11.79 -1.99 -19.47
N PHE A 46 -12.80 -2.25 -18.64
CA PHE A 46 -12.65 -3.15 -17.50
C PHE A 46 -12.60 -4.60 -17.98
N VAL A 47 -11.53 -4.95 -18.67
CA VAL A 47 -11.27 -6.33 -19.08
C VAL A 47 -10.88 -7.10 -17.82
N SER A 48 -11.61 -8.18 -17.53
CA SER A 48 -11.39 -9.06 -16.36
C SER A 48 -9.89 -9.40 -16.11
N LYS A 49 -9.09 -9.55 -17.19
CA LYS A 49 -7.65 -9.80 -17.12
C LYS A 49 -6.85 -8.69 -16.41
N ILE A 50 -7.20 -7.42 -16.59
CA ILE A 50 -6.50 -6.29 -15.97
C ILE A 50 -6.78 -6.27 -14.47
N GLY A 51 -8.02 -6.49 -14.06
CA GLY A 51 -8.41 -6.57 -12.64
C GLY A 51 -7.72 -7.73 -11.91
N ILE A 52 -7.71 -8.92 -12.52
CA ILE A 52 -7.04 -10.10 -11.95
C ILE A 52 -5.53 -9.87 -11.81
N ASN A 53 -4.87 -9.30 -12.82
CA ASN A 53 -3.44 -8.98 -12.73
C ASN A 53 -3.13 -7.97 -11.62
N GLY A 54 -4.04 -7.00 -11.39
CA GLY A 54 -3.93 -6.05 -10.28
C GLY A 54 -3.97 -6.75 -8.91
N ILE A 55 -4.91 -7.68 -8.72
CA ILE A 55 -5.00 -8.47 -7.49
C ILE A 55 -3.79 -9.38 -7.32
N LEU A 56 -3.35 -10.07 -8.37
CA LEU A 56 -2.19 -10.96 -8.32
C LEU A 56 -0.93 -10.19 -7.93
N ARG A 57 -0.69 -9.02 -8.53
CA ARG A 57 0.44 -8.14 -8.19
C ARG A 57 0.44 -7.80 -6.70
N LYS A 58 -0.73 -7.41 -6.17
CA LYS A 58 -0.94 -7.10 -4.77
C LYS A 58 -0.63 -8.28 -3.84
N LEU A 59 -1.15 -9.46 -4.16
CA LEU A 59 -0.86 -10.68 -3.40
C LEU A 59 0.64 -11.03 -3.43
N CYS A 60 1.29 -10.92 -4.58
CA CYS A 60 2.73 -11.12 -4.69
C CYS A 60 3.51 -10.13 -3.83
N SER A 61 3.14 -8.86 -3.82
CA SER A 61 3.77 -7.85 -2.96
C SER A 61 3.62 -8.18 -1.48
N MET A 62 2.43 -8.63 -1.04
CA MET A 62 2.21 -9.09 0.34
C MET A 62 3.06 -10.32 0.70
N ILE A 63 3.16 -11.31 -0.19
CA ILE A 63 4.00 -12.49 0.02
C ILE A 63 5.46 -12.07 0.19
N VAL A 64 5.95 -11.16 -0.66
CA VAL A 64 7.32 -10.63 -0.56
C VAL A 64 7.52 -9.94 0.80
N MET A 65 6.61 -9.05 1.22
CA MET A 65 6.75 -8.35 2.50
C MET A 65 6.78 -9.32 3.69
N ILE A 66 5.91 -10.34 3.71
CA ILE A 66 5.89 -11.36 4.76
C ILE A 66 7.18 -12.21 4.71
N PHE A 67 7.67 -12.54 3.52
CA PHE A 67 8.92 -13.29 3.35
C PHE A 67 10.13 -12.57 3.93
N PHE A 68 10.17 -11.23 3.90
CA PHE A 68 11.25 -10.47 4.50
C PHE A 68 11.22 -10.44 6.04
N VAL A 69 10.12 -10.84 6.69
CA VAL A 69 10.04 -10.93 8.16
C VAL A 69 11.05 -11.93 8.72
N PRO A 70 11.09 -13.22 8.31
CA PRO A 70 12.12 -14.15 8.79
C PRO A 70 13.53 -13.79 8.31
N VAL A 71 13.67 -13.05 7.20
CA VAL A 71 14.98 -12.59 6.71
C VAL A 71 15.65 -11.63 7.70
N THR A 72 14.89 -10.90 8.52
CA THR A 72 15.47 -9.98 9.51
C THR A 72 16.35 -10.69 10.53
N ILE A 73 16.07 -11.96 10.84
CA ILE A 73 16.83 -12.79 11.78
C ILE A 73 18.25 -13.04 11.27
N LEU A 74 18.45 -13.02 9.95
CA LEU A 74 19.76 -13.22 9.32
C LEU A 74 20.62 -11.95 9.32
N LEU A 75 20.03 -10.80 9.62
CA LEU A 75 20.70 -9.51 9.55
C LEU A 75 21.24 -9.11 10.93
N PRO A 76 22.46 -8.55 11.00
CA PRO A 76 23.06 -8.19 12.27
C PRO A 76 22.36 -6.98 12.90
N SER A 77 22.28 -6.99 14.23
CA SER A 77 21.73 -5.91 15.04
C SER A 77 20.30 -5.51 14.58
N GLU A 78 19.96 -4.23 14.60
CA GLU A 78 18.64 -3.71 14.23
C GLU A 78 18.46 -3.50 12.71
N THR A 79 19.43 -3.94 11.89
CA THR A 79 19.44 -3.69 10.44
C THR A 79 18.24 -4.34 9.75
N GLY A 80 17.84 -5.53 10.20
CA GLY A 80 16.67 -6.22 9.66
C GLY A 80 15.37 -5.47 9.92
N ILE A 81 15.22 -4.88 11.10
CA ILE A 81 14.05 -4.07 11.45
C ILE A 81 14.03 -2.78 10.62
N ALA A 82 15.17 -2.11 10.48
CA ALA A 82 15.28 -0.92 9.63
C ALA A 82 14.90 -1.21 8.16
N LEU A 83 15.35 -2.35 7.62
CA LEU A 83 14.98 -2.82 6.29
C LEU A 83 13.46 -2.96 6.14
N LEU A 84 12.79 -3.60 7.09
CA LEU A 84 11.33 -3.75 7.08
C LEU A 84 10.61 -2.40 7.11
N TYR A 85 11.03 -1.46 7.96
CA TYR A 85 10.42 -0.13 8.01
C TYR A 85 10.53 0.60 6.68
N VAL A 86 11.72 0.61 6.07
CA VAL A 86 11.93 1.28 4.77
C VAL A 86 11.06 0.63 3.69
N MET A 87 11.05 -0.70 3.61
CA MET A 87 10.25 -1.43 2.62
C MET A 87 8.75 -1.20 2.82
N TYR A 88 8.26 -1.32 4.05
CA TYR A 88 6.84 -1.29 4.35
C TYR A 88 6.28 0.14 4.25
N LEU A 89 6.99 1.14 4.77
CA LEU A 89 6.58 2.53 4.60
C LEU A 89 6.65 2.96 3.14
N GLY A 90 7.70 2.55 2.41
CA GLY A 90 7.80 2.79 0.98
C GLY A 90 6.64 2.19 0.19
N TYR A 91 6.28 0.93 0.50
CA TYR A 91 5.14 0.27 -0.13
C TYR A 91 3.81 0.95 0.22
N LEU A 92 3.61 1.31 1.49
CA LEU A 92 2.42 2.05 1.93
C LEU A 92 2.27 3.37 1.18
N LEU A 93 3.37 4.11 0.97
CA LEU A 93 3.36 5.34 0.16
C LEU A 93 2.95 5.09 -1.29
N PHE A 94 3.37 3.98 -1.89
CA PHE A 94 2.94 3.62 -3.25
C PHE A 94 1.45 3.28 -3.31
N GLU A 95 0.91 2.55 -2.35
CA GLU A 95 -0.54 2.28 -2.29
C GLU A 95 -1.34 3.57 -2.06
N LEU A 96 -0.89 4.47 -1.18
CA LEU A 96 -1.52 5.78 -0.98
C LEU A 96 -1.51 6.63 -2.26
N THR A 97 -0.39 6.63 -2.99
CA THR A 97 -0.27 7.31 -4.29
C THR A 97 -1.28 6.75 -5.28
N SER A 98 -1.39 5.42 -5.39
CA SER A 98 -2.34 4.74 -6.27
C SER A 98 -3.80 5.08 -5.93
N ILE A 99 -4.16 5.11 -4.63
CA ILE A 99 -5.50 5.54 -4.17
C ILE A 99 -5.77 6.97 -4.64
N LEU A 100 -4.85 7.89 -4.39
CA LEU A 100 -5.02 9.30 -4.77
C LEU A 100 -5.18 9.49 -6.28
N GLU A 101 -4.46 8.70 -7.09
CA GLU A 101 -4.62 8.69 -8.55
C GLU A 101 -6.01 8.18 -8.97
N ASN A 102 -6.51 7.12 -8.33
CA ASN A 102 -7.85 6.60 -8.59
C ASN A 102 -8.93 7.61 -8.21
N LEU A 103 -8.80 8.28 -7.06
CA LEU A 103 -9.71 9.36 -6.65
C LEU A 103 -9.69 10.52 -7.67
N LYS A 104 -8.51 10.90 -8.16
CA LYS A 104 -8.39 11.92 -9.22
C LYS A 104 -9.12 11.51 -10.51
N LYS A 105 -8.99 10.24 -10.92
CA LYS A 105 -9.71 9.68 -12.08
C LYS A 105 -11.23 9.65 -11.89
N MET A 106 -11.71 9.64 -10.65
CA MET A 106 -13.14 9.77 -10.32
C MET A 106 -13.63 11.23 -10.32
N GLY A 107 -12.76 12.21 -10.61
CA GLY A 107 -13.09 13.63 -10.60
C GLY A 107 -12.99 14.29 -9.22
N LEU A 108 -12.45 13.59 -8.20
CA LEU A 108 -12.23 14.18 -6.89
C LEU A 108 -10.98 15.06 -6.88
N GLU A 109 -11.09 16.20 -6.22
CA GLU A 109 -10.02 17.19 -6.16
C GLU A 109 -8.98 16.84 -5.09
N VAL A 110 -7.82 16.36 -5.53
CA VAL A 110 -6.67 16.02 -4.67
C VAL A 110 -5.61 17.14 -4.65
N ARG A 111 -6.03 18.41 -4.68
CA ARG A 111 -5.12 19.59 -4.77
C ARG A 111 -4.02 19.59 -3.70
N LEU A 112 -4.36 19.23 -2.47
CA LEU A 112 -3.42 19.21 -1.34
C LEU A 112 -2.29 18.17 -1.52
N PHE A 113 -2.48 17.19 -2.40
CA PHE A 113 -1.52 16.12 -2.66
C PHE A 113 -0.91 16.21 -4.06
N LYS A 114 -1.12 17.31 -4.79
CA LYS A 114 -0.66 17.44 -6.18
C LYS A 114 0.87 17.34 -6.28
N ASP A 115 1.57 18.10 -5.45
CA ASP A 115 3.04 18.11 -5.44
C ASP A 115 3.60 16.74 -5.01
N PHE A 116 2.92 16.07 -4.08
CA PHE A 116 3.25 14.70 -3.68
C PHE A 116 3.10 13.74 -4.86
N LEU A 117 1.97 13.74 -5.56
CA LEU A 117 1.74 12.88 -6.74
C LEU A 117 2.75 13.16 -7.86
N ASP A 118 3.12 14.42 -8.08
CA ASP A 118 4.04 14.81 -9.15
C ASP A 118 5.48 14.30 -8.91
N VAL A 119 5.90 14.15 -7.64
CA VAL A 119 7.19 13.50 -7.28
C VAL A 119 7.20 12.04 -7.73
N PHE A 120 6.09 11.32 -7.57
CA PHE A 120 6.00 9.89 -7.90
C PHE A 120 5.63 9.62 -9.37
N LYS A 121 5.14 10.63 -10.09
CA LYS A 121 4.79 10.53 -11.52
C LYS A 121 5.96 10.61 -12.50
N LYS A 122 7.12 11.11 -12.08
CA LYS A 122 8.32 11.15 -12.95
C LYS A 122 8.91 9.74 -13.10
N LYS A 123 8.34 8.93 -13.99
CA LYS A 123 8.99 7.81 -14.65
C LYS A 123 8.38 7.55 -16.01
#